data_AF-A0A124FHU7-F1
#
_entry.id   AF-A0A124FHU7-F1
#
_cell.length_a   1.000
_cell.length_b   1.000
_cell.length_c   1.000
_cell.angle_alpha   90.00
_cell.angle_beta   90.00
_cell.angle_gamma   90.00
#
_symmetry.space_group_name_H-M   'P 1'
#
loop_
_entity.id
_entity.type
_entity.pdbx_description
1 polymer ?
#
loop_
_entity_poly.entity_id
_entity_poly.type
_entity_poly.pdbx_seq_one_letter_code
_entity_poly.pdbx_strand_id
1 'polypeptide(L)'
;MNVEWVGEALEKLRKKRPLIHNITNYVVMNTTANALLAIGASPVMAHAIEELEEMIGLADALVINIGTLDEHKIYSMLKAVEIAKELRKPVILDPVGAGATKLRTKTSLKLLELGSISVVRGNFGEIAALLGEHGKTRGVDSATYDENIAKTIAKEAAREFNTVVAVTGPVDYVGDGRRVYGVANGTPMLGRVTGTGCMVTSIIGAFLAVEKPLRATIAGLTTFEIAAEKAVEEASYPGTFHVKLYDWLYRIDVEIIKERAKVREVEP
;
A
#
# COMPACT_ATOMS: atom_id res chain seq x y z
N MET A 1 4.56 20.64 -8.81
CA MET A 1 3.22 20.13 -9.18
C MET A 1 2.25 20.56 -8.09
N ASN A 2 1.01 20.91 -8.42
CA ASN A 2 0.02 21.19 -7.39
C ASN A 2 -0.38 19.86 -6.69
N VAL A 3 -0.10 19.75 -5.39
CA VAL A 3 -0.42 18.59 -4.53
C VAL A 3 -1.60 18.88 -3.60
N GLU A 4 -2.30 20.00 -3.76
CA GLU A 4 -3.48 20.36 -2.97
C GLU A 4 -4.55 19.26 -3.00
N TRP A 5 -4.66 18.54 -4.12
CA TRP A 5 -5.59 17.41 -4.27
C TRP A 5 -5.34 16.27 -3.26
N VAL A 6 -4.15 16.15 -2.67
CA VAL A 6 -3.85 15.15 -1.63
C VAL A 6 -4.65 15.46 -0.35
N GLY A 7 -4.70 16.72 0.05
CA GLY A 7 -5.50 17.17 1.19
C GLY A 7 -7.00 16.98 0.93
N GLU A 8 -7.46 17.36 -0.27
CA GLU A 8 -8.86 17.12 -0.68
C GLU A 8 -9.23 15.64 -0.65
N ALA A 9 -8.32 14.74 -1.06
CA ALA A 9 -8.54 13.31 -0.99
C ALA A 9 -8.68 12.82 0.45
N LEU A 10 -7.90 13.36 1.39
CA LEU A 10 -8.04 13.05 2.83
C LEU A 10 -9.40 13.49 3.37
N GLU A 11 -9.88 14.68 2.99
CA GLU A 11 -11.21 15.14 3.38
C GLU A 11 -12.32 14.25 2.81
N LYS A 12 -12.23 13.86 1.54
CA LYS A 12 -13.18 12.91 0.92
C LYS A 12 -13.18 11.57 1.66
N LEU A 13 -12.01 11.03 2.01
CA LEU A 13 -11.88 9.80 2.78
C LEU A 13 -12.58 9.94 4.13
N ARG A 14 -12.27 10.99 4.90
CA ARG A 14 -12.88 11.22 6.22
C ARG A 14 -14.38 11.46 6.16
N LYS A 15 -14.87 12.11 5.09
CA LYS A 15 -16.30 12.32 4.85
C LYS A 15 -17.02 11.03 4.48
N LYS A 16 -16.41 10.20 3.61
CA LYS A 16 -16.99 8.93 3.16
C LYS A 16 -16.94 7.85 4.24
N ARG A 17 -15.90 7.87 5.09
CA ARG A 17 -15.58 6.84 6.09
C ARG A 17 -15.60 5.42 5.50
N PRO A 18 -14.82 5.17 4.44
CA PRO A 18 -14.97 3.96 3.63
C PRO A 18 -14.71 2.68 4.42
N LEU A 19 -15.41 1.60 4.08
CA LEU A 19 -15.23 0.28 4.67
C LEU A 19 -14.11 -0.47 3.95
N ILE A 20 -13.02 -0.79 4.65
CA ILE A 20 -11.82 -1.40 4.07
C ILE A 20 -11.68 -2.82 4.58
N HIS A 21 -11.88 -3.79 3.68
CA HIS A 21 -11.75 -5.20 3.97
C HIS A 21 -10.29 -5.63 3.85
N ASN A 22 -9.72 -6.11 4.95
CA ASN A 22 -8.33 -6.52 5.06
C ASN A 22 -8.24 -8.04 5.26
N ILE A 23 -7.70 -8.74 4.26
CA ILE A 23 -7.20 -10.11 4.41
C ILE A 23 -5.68 -9.99 4.61
N THR A 24 -5.28 -9.85 5.87
CA THR A 24 -3.90 -9.51 6.26
C THR A 24 -3.23 -10.56 7.13
N ASN A 25 -1.97 -10.29 7.48
CA ASN A 25 -1.15 -11.15 8.33
C ASN A 25 -1.44 -10.95 9.83
N TYR A 26 -1.18 -11.99 10.62
CA TYR A 26 -1.51 -12.00 12.05
C TYR A 26 -0.74 -10.94 12.87
N VAL A 27 0.46 -10.57 12.43
CA VAL A 27 1.35 -9.64 13.15
C VAL A 27 0.79 -8.22 13.17
N VAL A 28 -0.03 -7.86 12.16
CA VAL A 28 -0.44 -6.47 11.93
C VAL A 28 -1.95 -6.23 11.96
N MET A 29 -2.78 -7.24 12.27
CA MET A 29 -4.24 -7.08 12.26
C MET A 29 -4.72 -5.89 13.11
N ASN A 30 -4.25 -5.80 14.37
CA ASN A 30 -4.60 -4.68 15.25
C ASN A 30 -4.01 -3.35 14.75
N THR A 31 -2.75 -3.40 14.34
CA THR A 31 -1.94 -2.27 13.86
C THR A 31 -2.58 -1.58 12.64
N THR A 32 -3.01 -2.34 11.64
CA THR A 32 -3.66 -1.79 10.45
C THR A 32 -5.08 -1.33 10.73
N ALA A 33 -5.83 -2.01 11.60
CA ALA A 33 -7.15 -1.57 12.04
C ALA A 33 -7.07 -0.20 12.72
N ASN A 34 -6.16 -0.02 13.67
CA ASN A 34 -5.98 1.25 14.37
C ASN A 34 -5.50 2.37 13.44
N ALA A 35 -4.64 2.08 12.46
CA ALA A 35 -4.23 3.06 11.46
C ALA A 35 -5.42 3.53 10.59
N LEU A 36 -6.27 2.60 10.15
CA LEU A 36 -7.49 2.90 9.39
C LEU A 36 -8.50 3.71 10.21
N LEU A 37 -8.71 3.34 11.48
CA LEU A 37 -9.58 4.09 12.38
C LEU A 37 -9.04 5.52 12.60
N ALA A 38 -7.74 5.66 12.84
CA ALA A 38 -7.11 6.95 13.09
C ALA A 38 -7.25 7.89 11.89
N ILE A 39 -7.05 7.40 10.65
CA ILE A 39 -7.18 8.25 9.45
C ILE A 39 -8.64 8.59 9.10
N GLY A 40 -9.61 7.87 9.67
CA GLY A 40 -11.06 8.13 9.52
C GLY A 40 -11.80 7.13 8.63
N ALA A 41 -11.18 5.99 8.29
CA ALA A 41 -11.83 4.86 7.60
C ALA A 41 -12.43 3.86 8.59
N SER A 42 -13.12 2.84 8.08
CA SER A 42 -13.70 1.75 8.86
C SER A 42 -13.02 0.43 8.47
N PRO A 43 -12.21 -0.20 9.35
CA PRO A 43 -11.57 -1.47 9.02
C PRO A 43 -12.51 -2.66 9.25
N VAL A 44 -12.36 -3.71 8.44
CA VAL A 44 -12.88 -5.05 8.73
C VAL A 44 -11.87 -6.14 8.37
N MET A 45 -11.69 -7.12 9.26
CA MET A 45 -10.73 -8.22 9.11
C MET A 45 -11.49 -9.55 9.09
N ALA A 46 -11.93 -9.94 7.90
CA ALA A 46 -12.68 -11.17 7.64
C ALA A 46 -11.92 -12.00 6.61
N HIS A 47 -11.84 -13.32 6.79
CA HIS A 47 -11.13 -14.19 5.85
C HIS A 47 -11.74 -15.58 5.74
N ALA A 48 -12.82 -15.87 6.48
CA ALA A 48 -13.57 -17.11 6.32
C ALA A 48 -14.25 -17.09 4.95
N ILE A 49 -14.12 -18.19 4.20
CA ILE A 49 -14.60 -18.30 2.81
C ILE A 49 -16.11 -18.07 2.76
N GLU A 50 -16.80 -18.51 3.80
CA GLU A 50 -18.24 -18.49 3.99
C GLU A 50 -18.82 -17.07 4.03
N GLU A 51 -18.04 -16.06 4.44
CA GLU A 51 -18.50 -14.67 4.56
C GLU A 51 -17.84 -13.72 3.54
N LEU A 52 -16.97 -14.23 2.65
CA LEU A 52 -16.21 -13.38 1.72
C LEU A 52 -17.12 -12.59 0.78
N GLU A 53 -18.14 -13.23 0.21
CA GLU A 53 -19.04 -12.59 -0.76
C GLU A 53 -19.82 -11.44 -0.12
N GLU A 54 -20.36 -11.68 1.07
CA GLU A 54 -21.07 -10.67 1.86
C GLU A 54 -20.14 -9.51 2.24
N MET A 55 -18.96 -9.82 2.79
CA MET A 55 -18.05 -8.79 3.28
C MET A 55 -17.48 -7.92 2.15
N ILE A 56 -17.08 -8.54 1.03
CA ILE A 56 -16.54 -7.82 -0.13
C ILE A 56 -17.67 -7.01 -0.80
N GLY A 57 -18.90 -7.53 -0.80
CA GLY A 57 -20.08 -6.80 -1.25
C GLY A 57 -20.27 -5.46 -0.52
N LEU A 58 -20.09 -5.47 0.81
CA LEU A 58 -20.19 -4.28 1.66
C LEU A 58 -18.97 -3.36 1.56
N ALA A 59 -17.78 -3.90 1.35
CA ALA A 59 -16.54 -3.14 1.37
C ALA A 59 -16.40 -2.15 0.20
N ASP A 60 -15.71 -1.04 0.43
CA ASP A 60 -15.34 -0.07 -0.61
C ASP A 60 -14.04 -0.43 -1.32
N ALA A 61 -13.14 -1.17 -0.65
CA ALA A 61 -11.88 -1.67 -1.19
C ALA A 61 -11.44 -2.94 -0.46
N LEU A 62 -10.66 -3.77 -1.16
CA LEU A 62 -10.05 -4.99 -0.63
C LEU A 62 -8.52 -4.84 -0.53
N VAL A 63 -7.97 -5.17 0.63
CA VAL A 63 -6.55 -5.19 0.91
C VAL A 63 -6.11 -6.65 1.10
N ILE A 64 -5.18 -7.10 0.26
CA ILE A 64 -4.56 -8.43 0.36
C ILE A 64 -3.12 -8.27 0.82
N ASN A 65 -2.78 -8.87 1.97
CA ASN A 65 -1.41 -8.90 2.48
C ASN A 65 -1.01 -10.33 2.85
N ILE A 66 0.08 -10.82 2.24
CA ILE A 66 0.50 -12.22 2.34
C ILE A 66 1.47 -12.51 3.49
N GLY A 67 1.68 -11.58 4.44
CA GLY A 67 2.80 -11.62 5.41
C GLY A 67 2.91 -12.92 6.23
N THR A 68 1.79 -13.52 6.64
CA THR A 68 1.73 -14.82 7.33
C THR A 68 0.77 -15.75 6.58
N LEU A 69 0.99 -15.92 5.27
CA LEU A 69 0.21 -16.82 4.44
C LEU A 69 0.39 -18.29 4.85
N ASP A 70 -0.69 -19.04 4.71
CA ASP A 70 -0.79 -20.49 4.78
C ASP A 70 -1.73 -20.97 3.67
N GLU A 71 -1.92 -22.27 3.51
CA GLU A 71 -2.74 -22.83 2.43
C GLU A 71 -4.20 -22.32 2.46
N HIS A 72 -4.81 -22.23 3.64
CA HIS A 72 -6.20 -21.76 3.80
C HIS A 72 -6.33 -20.27 3.46
N LYS A 73 -5.39 -19.44 3.92
CA LYS A 73 -5.35 -18.01 3.60
C LYS A 73 -5.09 -17.77 2.12
N ILE A 74 -4.21 -18.53 1.49
CA ILE A 74 -3.96 -18.42 0.04
C ILE A 74 -5.25 -18.67 -0.72
N TYR A 75 -5.98 -19.73 -0.40
CA TYR A 75 -7.27 -20.03 -1.03
C TYR A 75 -8.28 -18.89 -0.84
N SER A 76 -8.40 -18.39 0.39
CA SER A 76 -9.31 -17.29 0.73
C SER A 76 -8.96 -15.99 0.00
N MET A 77 -7.67 -15.67 -0.12
CA MET A 77 -7.19 -14.48 -0.85
C MET A 77 -7.50 -14.58 -2.35
N LEU A 78 -7.23 -15.73 -2.98
CA LEU A 78 -7.55 -15.94 -4.40
C LEU A 78 -9.06 -15.77 -4.65
N LYS A 79 -9.89 -16.41 -3.82
CA LYS A 79 -11.35 -16.30 -3.94
C LYS A 79 -11.84 -14.87 -3.71
N ALA A 80 -11.27 -14.16 -2.73
CA ALA A 80 -11.62 -12.77 -2.46
C ALA A 80 -11.29 -11.85 -3.65
N VAL A 81 -10.15 -12.05 -4.32
CA VAL A 81 -9.77 -11.26 -5.50
C VAL A 81 -10.67 -11.54 -6.70
N GLU A 82 -11.12 -12.79 -6.87
CA GLU A 82 -12.13 -13.15 -7.88
C GLU A 82 -13.47 -12.46 -7.61
N ILE A 83 -13.98 -12.53 -6.37
CA ILE A 83 -15.22 -11.86 -5.97
C ILE A 83 -15.10 -10.34 -6.16
N ALA A 84 -14.00 -9.74 -5.73
CA ALA A 84 -13.74 -8.31 -5.90
C ALA A 84 -13.71 -7.90 -7.38
N LYS A 85 -13.19 -8.76 -8.27
CA LYS A 85 -13.23 -8.56 -9.73
C LYS A 85 -14.65 -8.51 -10.26
N GLU A 86 -15.49 -9.47 -9.87
CA GLU A 86 -16.89 -9.55 -10.28
C GLU A 86 -17.69 -8.33 -9.80
N LEU A 87 -17.44 -7.90 -8.56
CA LEU A 87 -18.10 -6.76 -7.92
C LEU A 87 -17.44 -5.41 -8.23
N ARG A 88 -16.37 -5.39 -9.06
CA ARG A 88 -15.59 -4.20 -9.44
C ARG A 88 -15.08 -3.39 -8.24
N LYS A 89 -14.70 -4.08 -7.17
CA LYS A 89 -14.07 -3.47 -5.99
C LYS A 89 -12.58 -3.27 -6.27
N PRO A 90 -12.01 -2.09 -5.96
CA PRO A 90 -10.57 -1.88 -6.09
C PRO A 90 -9.81 -2.78 -5.11
N VAL A 91 -8.73 -3.40 -5.60
CA VAL A 91 -7.90 -4.31 -4.81
C VAL A 91 -6.48 -3.78 -4.73
N ILE A 92 -5.89 -3.77 -3.53
CA ILE A 92 -4.46 -3.54 -3.33
C ILE A 92 -3.76 -4.79 -2.80
N LEU A 93 -2.62 -5.12 -3.40
CA LEU A 93 -1.76 -6.23 -3.00
C LEU A 93 -0.48 -5.73 -2.31
N ASP A 94 -0.18 -6.30 -1.15
CA ASP A 94 1.08 -6.20 -0.42
C ASP A 94 1.78 -7.57 -0.44
N PRO A 95 2.75 -7.78 -1.35
CA PRO A 95 3.40 -9.06 -1.60
C PRO A 95 4.51 -9.36 -0.58
N VAL A 96 4.23 -9.15 0.72
CA VAL A 96 5.22 -9.22 1.81
C VAL A 96 6.08 -10.49 1.73
N GLY A 97 7.39 -10.28 1.57
CA GLY A 97 8.39 -11.32 1.47
C GLY A 97 8.41 -12.08 0.14
N ALA A 98 7.79 -11.56 -0.92
CA ALA A 98 8.09 -12.01 -2.28
C ALA A 98 9.61 -11.93 -2.53
N GLY A 99 10.17 -12.94 -3.20
CA GLY A 99 11.61 -13.14 -3.35
C GLY A 99 12.26 -13.92 -2.22
N ALA A 100 11.73 -13.86 -0.98
CA ALA A 100 12.31 -14.62 0.14
C ALA A 100 11.99 -16.12 0.07
N THR A 101 10.80 -16.49 -0.41
CA THR A 101 10.43 -17.90 -0.62
C THR A 101 9.62 -18.08 -1.89
N LYS A 102 9.75 -19.25 -2.52
CA LYS A 102 8.97 -19.62 -3.72
C LYS A 102 7.46 -19.55 -3.48
N LEU A 103 6.99 -19.90 -2.27
CA LEU A 103 5.57 -19.84 -1.94
C LEU A 103 5.03 -18.40 -2.01
N ARG A 104 5.76 -17.43 -1.42
CA ARG A 104 5.37 -16.02 -1.40
C ARG A 104 5.37 -15.40 -2.80
N THR A 105 6.44 -15.63 -3.56
CA THR A 105 6.54 -15.15 -4.95
C THR A 105 5.44 -15.73 -5.81
N LYS A 106 5.26 -17.06 -5.82
CA LYS A 106 4.22 -17.72 -6.63
C LYS A 106 2.81 -17.28 -6.25
N THR A 107 2.53 -17.12 -4.96
CA THR A 107 1.20 -16.65 -4.51
C THR A 107 0.93 -15.23 -5.00
N SER A 108 1.91 -14.34 -4.90
CA SER A 108 1.79 -12.95 -5.38
C SER A 108 1.54 -12.90 -6.88
N LEU A 109 2.30 -13.67 -7.67
CA LEU A 109 2.11 -13.76 -9.12
C LEU A 109 0.73 -14.31 -9.49
N LYS A 110 0.26 -15.36 -8.82
CA LYS A 110 -1.11 -15.88 -9.02
C LYS A 110 -2.20 -14.83 -8.75
N LEU A 111 -2.03 -14.02 -7.70
CA LEU A 111 -2.98 -12.94 -7.40
C LEU A 111 -2.96 -11.85 -8.48
N LEU A 112 -1.78 -11.54 -9.04
CA LEU A 112 -1.63 -10.58 -10.15
C LEU A 112 -2.25 -11.11 -11.46
N GLU A 113 -2.07 -12.39 -11.76
CA GLU A 113 -2.62 -13.06 -12.95
C GLU A 113 -4.15 -13.01 -13.04
N LEU A 114 -4.86 -12.83 -11.91
CA LEU A 114 -6.32 -12.64 -11.90
C LEU A 114 -6.75 -11.34 -12.59
N GLY A 115 -5.86 -10.35 -12.71
CA GLY A 115 -6.07 -9.13 -13.50
C GLY A 115 -7.04 -8.11 -12.89
N SER A 116 -7.30 -8.15 -11.59
CA SER A 116 -8.17 -7.20 -10.87
C SER A 116 -7.44 -6.36 -9.82
N ILE A 117 -6.14 -6.56 -9.66
CA ILE A 117 -5.30 -5.78 -8.76
C ILE A 117 -5.16 -4.36 -9.32
N SER A 118 -5.59 -3.37 -8.53
CA SER A 118 -5.56 -1.95 -8.89
C SER A 118 -4.26 -1.27 -8.48
N VAL A 119 -3.64 -1.76 -7.40
CA VAL A 119 -2.35 -1.29 -6.87
C VAL A 119 -1.55 -2.47 -6.33
N VAL A 120 -0.25 -2.48 -6.60
CA VAL A 120 0.72 -3.34 -5.89
C VAL A 120 1.66 -2.42 -5.14
N ARG A 121 1.83 -2.63 -3.84
CA ARG A 121 2.80 -1.88 -3.03
C ARG A 121 3.74 -2.84 -2.35
N GLY A 122 5.04 -2.67 -2.58
CA GLY A 122 6.08 -3.48 -1.96
C GLY A 122 7.37 -2.70 -1.83
N ASN A 123 8.32 -3.24 -1.07
CA ASN A 123 9.68 -2.69 -1.08
C ASN A 123 10.40 -3.03 -2.39
N PHE A 124 11.57 -2.41 -2.58
CA PHE A 124 12.43 -2.63 -3.76
C PHE A 124 12.67 -4.11 -4.07
N GLY A 125 13.09 -4.91 -3.08
CA GLY A 125 13.41 -6.32 -3.27
C GLY A 125 12.19 -7.16 -3.63
N GLU A 126 11.03 -6.88 -3.03
CA GLU A 126 9.78 -7.59 -3.31
C GLU A 126 9.32 -7.35 -4.75
N ILE A 127 9.26 -6.09 -5.19
CA ILE A 127 8.82 -5.76 -6.56
C ILE A 127 9.84 -6.22 -7.60
N ALA A 128 11.14 -6.07 -7.32
CA ALA A 128 12.22 -6.60 -8.15
C ALA A 128 12.09 -8.11 -8.36
N ALA A 129 11.85 -8.87 -7.28
CA ALA A 129 11.71 -10.31 -7.35
C ALA A 129 10.49 -10.74 -8.17
N LEU A 130 9.36 -10.04 -8.02
CA LEU A 130 8.17 -10.33 -8.84
C LEU A 130 8.42 -10.05 -10.32
N LEU A 131 9.06 -8.93 -10.66
CA LEU A 131 9.39 -8.57 -12.04
C LEU A 131 10.39 -9.54 -12.68
N GLY A 132 11.40 -9.96 -11.91
CA GLY A 132 12.40 -10.93 -12.33
C GLY A 132 11.80 -12.31 -12.62
N GLU A 133 10.99 -12.84 -11.71
CA GLU A 133 10.35 -14.15 -11.85
C GLU A 133 9.25 -14.16 -12.92
N HIS A 134 8.60 -13.02 -13.20
CA HIS A 134 7.64 -12.92 -14.29
C HIS A 134 8.29 -12.84 -15.68
N GLY A 135 9.61 -12.64 -15.76
CA GLY A 135 10.40 -13.04 -16.93
C GLY A 135 10.98 -11.93 -17.82
N LYS A 136 11.23 -10.70 -17.33
CA LYS A 136 11.75 -9.61 -18.20
C LYS A 136 12.99 -8.83 -17.77
N THR A 137 13.52 -9.00 -16.56
CA THR A 137 14.70 -8.23 -16.14
C THR A 137 15.85 -9.13 -15.68
N ARG A 138 16.80 -9.36 -16.60
CA ARG A 138 18.17 -9.76 -16.23
C ARG A 138 18.84 -8.53 -15.61
N GLY A 139 19.14 -8.54 -14.31
CA GLY A 139 19.94 -7.49 -13.68
C GLY A 139 19.43 -6.95 -12.34
N VAL A 140 18.31 -7.44 -11.80
CA VAL A 140 17.78 -7.01 -10.49
C VAL A 140 18.28 -7.88 -9.33
N ASP A 141 19.50 -8.42 -9.46
CA ASP A 141 20.09 -9.34 -8.47
C ASP A 141 20.60 -8.61 -7.21
N SER A 142 20.58 -7.27 -7.17
CA SER A 142 20.91 -6.52 -5.96
C SER A 142 19.67 -6.34 -5.09
N ALA A 143 19.64 -6.94 -3.91
CA ALA A 143 18.63 -6.63 -2.89
C ALA A 143 18.76 -5.21 -2.30
N THR A 144 19.82 -4.49 -2.66
CA THR A 144 20.11 -3.13 -2.19
C THR A 144 19.34 -2.11 -3.01
N TYR A 145 18.67 -1.20 -2.31
CA TYR A 145 17.95 -0.08 -2.92
C TYR A 145 18.90 0.84 -3.70
N ASP A 146 18.51 1.18 -4.92
CA ASP A 146 19.12 2.23 -5.75
C ASP A 146 18.00 3.12 -6.30
N GLU A 147 18.14 4.45 -6.15
CA GLU A 147 17.10 5.41 -6.51
C GLU A 147 16.77 5.40 -8.01
N ASN A 148 17.79 5.31 -8.87
CA ASN A 148 17.60 5.31 -10.33
C ASN A 148 16.93 4.01 -10.79
N ILE A 149 17.30 2.88 -10.17
CA ILE A 149 16.72 1.58 -10.47
C ILE A 149 15.28 1.51 -9.92
N ALA A 150 15.00 2.03 -8.73
CA ALA A 150 13.68 1.98 -8.11
C ALA A 150 12.61 2.67 -8.97
N LYS A 151 12.95 3.84 -9.54
CA LYS A 151 12.11 4.54 -10.51
C LYS A 151 11.79 3.68 -11.75
N THR A 152 12.81 3.02 -12.29
CA THR A 152 12.69 2.16 -13.48
C THR A 152 11.81 0.95 -13.16
N ILE A 153 12.05 0.28 -12.03
CA ILE A 153 11.25 -0.86 -11.56
C ILE A 153 9.78 -0.46 -11.39
N ALA A 154 9.48 0.69 -10.79
CA ALA A 154 8.10 1.14 -10.62
C ALA A 154 7.37 1.28 -11.97
N LYS A 155 8.04 1.80 -13.00
CA LYS A 155 7.49 1.95 -14.35
C LYS A 155 7.31 0.61 -15.06
N GLU A 156 8.35 -0.23 -15.03
CA GLU A 156 8.37 -1.52 -15.73
C GLU A 156 7.39 -2.50 -15.09
N ALA A 157 7.37 -2.62 -13.76
CA ALA A 157 6.42 -3.45 -13.05
C ALA A 157 4.97 -3.00 -13.30
N ALA A 158 4.71 -1.69 -13.32
CA ALA A 158 3.37 -1.18 -13.62
C ALA A 158 2.92 -1.49 -15.06
N ARG A 159 3.83 -1.44 -16.05
CA ARG A 159 3.54 -1.89 -17.42
C ARG A 159 3.28 -3.39 -17.47
N GLU A 160 4.14 -4.16 -16.83
CA GLU A 160 4.11 -5.62 -16.91
C GLU A 160 2.86 -6.20 -16.25
N PHE A 161 2.53 -5.72 -15.05
CA PHE A 161 1.36 -6.18 -14.31
C PHE A 161 0.08 -5.43 -14.67
N ASN A 162 0.15 -4.45 -15.59
CA ASN A 162 -0.98 -3.61 -16.03
C ASN A 162 -1.77 -3.01 -14.85
N THR A 163 -1.06 -2.50 -13.85
CA THR A 163 -1.60 -1.94 -12.61
C THR A 163 -0.71 -0.79 -12.12
N VAL A 164 -1.17 0.01 -11.18
CA VAL A 164 -0.29 0.93 -10.45
C VAL A 164 0.65 0.14 -9.55
N VAL A 165 1.92 0.51 -9.52
CA VAL A 165 2.93 -0.10 -8.65
C VAL A 165 3.62 0.98 -7.84
N ALA A 166 3.70 0.77 -6.53
CA ALA A 166 4.52 1.55 -5.61
C ALA A 166 5.71 0.72 -5.12
N VAL A 167 6.91 1.24 -5.37
CA VAL A 167 8.19 0.72 -4.88
C VAL A 167 8.63 1.62 -3.74
N THR A 168 8.58 1.13 -2.50
CA THR A 168 8.91 1.97 -1.35
C THR A 168 10.36 1.86 -0.90
N GLY A 169 10.89 2.95 -0.37
CA GLY A 169 12.27 3.10 0.10
C GLY A 169 12.50 4.45 0.77
N PRO A 170 13.73 4.99 0.77
CA PRO A 170 14.00 6.38 1.21
C PRO A 170 13.27 7.44 0.36
N VAL A 171 13.01 7.11 -0.91
CA VAL A 171 12.07 7.82 -1.78
C VAL A 171 11.15 6.74 -2.33
N ASP A 172 9.85 6.93 -2.21
CA ASP A 172 8.88 6.01 -2.79
C ASP A 172 8.62 6.39 -4.25
N TYR A 173 8.62 5.39 -5.13
CA TYR A 173 8.30 5.58 -6.54
C TYR A 173 6.97 4.92 -6.90
N VAL A 174 6.07 5.69 -7.49
CA VAL A 174 4.75 5.23 -7.93
C VAL A 174 4.61 5.36 -9.44
N GLY A 175 4.45 4.23 -10.13
CA GLY A 175 4.27 4.17 -11.58
C GLY A 175 2.88 3.67 -11.99
N ASP A 176 2.34 4.22 -13.08
CA ASP A 176 1.13 3.71 -13.77
C ASP A 176 1.46 3.06 -15.13
N GLY A 177 2.75 2.79 -15.35
CA GLY A 177 3.30 2.28 -16.60
C GLY A 177 3.54 3.36 -17.66
N ARG A 178 3.11 4.61 -17.43
CA ARG A 178 3.42 5.74 -18.32
C ARG A 178 4.24 6.77 -17.55
N ARG A 179 3.64 7.30 -16.50
CA ARG A 179 4.19 8.33 -15.61
C ARG A 179 4.78 7.69 -14.38
N VAL A 180 5.76 8.38 -13.79
CA VAL A 180 6.36 7.99 -12.51
C VAL A 180 6.45 9.19 -11.58
N TYR A 181 6.01 9.00 -10.35
CA TYR A 181 6.04 9.98 -9.28
C TYR A 181 6.97 9.53 -8.17
N GLY A 182 7.72 10.48 -7.59
CA GLY A 182 8.52 10.28 -6.39
C GLY A 182 7.85 10.97 -5.21
N VAL A 183 7.72 10.25 -4.09
CA VAL A 183 7.30 10.77 -2.78
C VAL A 183 8.51 10.66 -1.86
N ALA A 184 9.02 11.81 -1.38
CA ALA A 184 10.24 11.89 -0.59
C ALA A 184 9.94 12.33 0.86
N ASN A 185 8.77 11.95 1.37
CA ASN A 185 8.41 12.14 2.77
C ASN A 185 8.89 10.93 3.59
N GLY A 186 8.72 11.03 4.91
CA GLY A 186 8.88 9.89 5.82
C GLY A 186 10.09 10.01 6.74
N THR A 187 10.35 8.94 7.49
CA THR A 187 11.41 8.90 8.50
C THR A 187 12.00 7.50 8.63
N PRO A 188 13.32 7.35 8.86
CA PRO A 188 13.95 6.06 9.14
C PRO A 188 13.33 5.30 10.33
N MET A 189 12.63 6.01 11.24
CA MET A 189 11.94 5.39 12.38
C MET A 189 10.84 4.41 11.95
N LEU A 190 10.27 4.58 10.75
CA LEU A 190 9.30 3.64 10.18
C LEU A 190 9.85 2.22 10.06
N GLY A 191 11.17 2.07 9.81
CA GLY A 191 11.85 0.77 9.75
C GLY A 191 12.09 0.14 11.13
N ARG A 192 11.75 0.81 12.23
CA ARG A 192 11.89 0.32 13.61
C ARG A 192 10.57 -0.12 14.24
N VAL A 193 9.47 -0.01 13.51
CA VAL A 193 8.14 -0.47 13.93
C VAL A 193 7.63 -1.51 12.94
N THR A 194 7.24 -2.68 13.45
CA THR A 194 6.68 -3.74 12.60
C THR A 194 5.37 -3.30 11.95
N GLY A 195 5.18 -3.65 10.69
CA GLY A 195 3.91 -3.45 9.99
C GLY A 195 3.61 -2.04 9.49
N THR A 196 4.55 -1.09 9.56
CA THR A 196 4.37 0.26 8.98
C THR A 196 4.05 0.22 7.49
N GLY A 197 4.75 -0.63 6.73
CA GLY A 197 4.42 -0.89 5.34
C GLY A 197 3.00 -1.45 5.13
N CYS A 198 2.54 -2.32 6.03
CA CYS A 198 1.20 -2.91 5.95
C CYS A 198 0.11 -1.88 6.32
N MET A 199 0.39 -0.96 7.25
CA MET A 199 -0.47 0.19 7.53
C MET A 199 -0.66 1.04 6.28
N VAL A 200 0.44 1.37 5.59
CA VAL A 200 0.43 2.16 4.35
C VAL A 200 -0.41 1.47 3.28
N THR A 201 -0.23 0.18 3.06
CA THR A 201 -1.08 -0.59 2.12
C THR A 201 -2.56 -0.45 2.46
N SER A 202 -2.91 -0.58 3.74
CA SER A 202 -4.30 -0.47 4.19
C SER A 202 -4.86 0.95 3.97
N ILE A 203 -4.05 1.97 4.26
CA ILE A 203 -4.39 3.38 4.04
C ILE A 203 -4.56 3.69 2.55
N ILE A 204 -3.70 3.17 1.67
CA ILE A 204 -3.90 3.29 0.22
C ILE A 204 -5.22 2.63 -0.20
N GLY A 205 -5.57 1.49 0.40
CA GLY A 205 -6.90 0.89 0.27
C GLY A 205 -8.04 1.85 0.61
N ALA A 206 -7.90 2.64 1.68
CA ALA A 206 -8.87 3.67 2.04
C ALA A 206 -8.95 4.81 1.01
N PHE A 207 -7.82 5.24 0.45
CA PHE A 207 -7.81 6.23 -0.62
C PHE A 207 -8.37 5.69 -1.95
N LEU A 208 -8.22 4.40 -2.24
CA LEU A 208 -8.82 3.76 -3.42
C LEU A 208 -10.34 3.84 -3.43
N ALA A 209 -10.97 3.99 -2.26
CA ALA A 209 -12.42 4.16 -2.15
C ALA A 209 -12.91 5.56 -2.59
N VAL A 210 -12.01 6.54 -2.76
CA VAL A 210 -12.36 7.94 -3.05
C VAL A 210 -11.56 8.55 -4.22
N GLU A 211 -10.50 7.91 -4.68
CA GLU A 211 -9.62 8.40 -5.74
C GLU A 211 -9.17 7.29 -6.70
N LYS A 212 -8.67 7.69 -7.87
CA LYS A 212 -8.11 6.75 -8.87
C LYS A 212 -6.80 6.14 -8.37
N PRO A 213 -6.43 4.91 -8.79
CA PRO A 213 -5.29 4.17 -8.22
C PRO A 213 -3.97 4.93 -8.06
N LEU A 214 -3.54 5.67 -9.09
CA LEU A 214 -2.29 6.43 -9.03
C LEU A 214 -2.35 7.54 -7.97
N ARG A 215 -3.44 8.31 -7.97
CA ARG A 215 -3.66 9.39 -6.99
C ARG A 215 -3.85 8.83 -5.59
N ALA A 216 -4.62 7.77 -5.44
CA ALA A 216 -4.84 7.10 -4.17
C ALA A 216 -3.53 6.61 -3.54
N THR A 217 -2.65 6.03 -4.36
CA THR A 217 -1.35 5.52 -3.92
C THR A 217 -0.44 6.66 -3.46
N ILE A 218 -0.31 7.72 -4.26
CA ILE A 218 0.49 8.90 -3.90
C ILE A 218 -0.07 9.56 -2.63
N ALA A 219 -1.39 9.78 -2.55
CA ALA A 219 -2.02 10.40 -1.38
C ALA A 219 -1.85 9.56 -0.11
N GLY A 220 -1.99 8.24 -0.20
CA GLY A 220 -1.80 7.31 0.91
C GLY A 220 -0.37 7.35 1.45
N LEU A 221 0.63 7.28 0.58
CA LEU A 221 2.04 7.39 0.96
C LEU A 221 2.34 8.76 1.58
N THR A 222 2.03 9.85 0.87
CA THR A 222 2.30 11.21 1.34
C THR A 222 1.64 11.50 2.69
N THR A 223 0.37 11.14 2.87
CA THR A 223 -0.35 11.38 4.14
C THR A 223 0.27 10.59 5.30
N PHE A 224 0.54 9.30 5.09
CA PHE A 224 1.11 8.45 6.14
C PHE A 224 2.53 8.90 6.52
N GLU A 225 3.35 9.23 5.54
CA GLU A 225 4.73 9.61 5.76
C GLU A 225 4.88 10.98 6.40
N ILE A 226 4.02 11.95 6.06
CA ILE A 226 3.96 13.23 6.79
C ILE A 226 3.52 12.99 8.24
N ALA A 227 2.52 12.13 8.47
CA ALA A 227 2.13 11.76 9.83
C ALA A 227 3.30 11.13 10.61
N ALA A 228 4.13 10.31 9.95
CA ALA A 228 5.33 9.73 10.52
C ALA A 228 6.43 10.78 10.81
N GLU A 229 6.67 11.74 9.91
CA GLU A 229 7.57 12.88 10.15
C GLU A 229 7.13 13.67 11.40
N LYS A 230 5.83 13.95 11.52
CA LYS A 230 5.27 14.65 12.70
C LYS A 230 5.34 13.80 13.97
N ALA A 231 5.15 12.50 13.87
CA ALA A 231 5.24 11.59 15.02
C ALA A 231 6.67 11.51 15.59
N VAL A 232 7.70 11.49 14.74
CA VAL A 232 9.10 11.42 15.20
C VAL A 232 9.58 12.73 15.82
N GLU A 233 9.01 13.88 15.43
CA GLU A 233 9.22 15.17 16.08
C GLU A 233 8.74 15.17 17.55
N GLU A 234 7.66 14.43 17.87
CA GLU A 234 7.14 14.30 19.24
C GLU A 234 7.73 13.11 20.01
N ALA A 235 8.19 12.07 19.32
CA ALA A 235 8.66 10.84 19.94
C ALA A 235 9.78 10.17 19.13
N SER A 236 11.01 10.25 19.66
CA SER A 236 12.21 9.74 18.97
C SER A 236 12.56 8.28 19.27
N TYR A 237 11.71 7.54 19.99
CA TYR A 237 11.92 6.12 20.30
C TYR A 237 10.80 5.24 19.72
N PRO A 238 11.09 4.00 19.26
CA PRO A 238 10.13 3.20 18.47
C PRO A 238 8.76 2.99 19.12
N GLY A 239 8.73 2.69 20.43
CA GLY A 239 7.47 2.42 21.14
C GLY A 239 6.55 3.65 21.20
N THR A 240 7.08 4.79 21.64
CA THR A 240 6.32 6.05 21.71
C THR A 240 6.03 6.61 20.32
N PHE A 241 6.95 6.45 19.36
CA PHE A 241 6.74 6.81 17.96
C PHE A 241 5.54 6.07 17.37
N HIS A 242 5.43 4.76 17.63
CA HIS A 242 4.32 3.95 17.14
C HIS A 242 2.97 4.47 17.63
N VAL A 243 2.88 4.86 18.91
CA VAL A 243 1.68 5.50 19.45
C VAL A 243 1.40 6.84 18.77
N LYS A 244 2.43 7.69 18.64
CA LYS A 244 2.32 9.01 18.01
C LYS A 244 1.96 8.97 16.54
N LEU A 245 2.29 7.88 15.84
CA LEU A 245 1.88 7.70 14.46
C LEU A 245 0.35 7.68 14.33
N TYR A 246 -0.36 6.99 15.24
CA TYR A 246 -1.83 7.00 15.25
C TYR A 246 -2.39 8.38 15.59
N ASP A 247 -1.82 9.07 16.58
CA ASP A 247 -2.21 10.44 16.94
C ASP A 247 -2.11 11.36 15.70
N TRP A 248 -1.03 11.25 14.93
CA TRP A 248 -0.82 12.09 13.75
C TRP A 248 -1.62 11.67 12.53
N LEU A 249 -1.93 10.39 12.34
CA LEU A 249 -2.90 9.97 11.32
C LEU A 249 -4.29 10.57 11.59
N TYR A 250 -4.65 10.75 12.85
CA TYR A 250 -5.87 11.44 13.25
C TYR A 250 -5.76 12.96 13.11
N ARG A 251 -4.64 13.57 13.50
CA ARG A 251 -4.47 15.04 13.54
C ARG A 251 -4.11 15.67 12.21
N ILE A 252 -3.51 14.93 11.27
CA ILE A 252 -3.08 15.48 9.98
C ILE A 252 -4.26 16.12 9.24
N ASP A 253 -4.04 17.26 8.60
CA ASP A 253 -5.04 18.02 7.88
C ASP A 253 -4.49 18.52 6.52
N VAL A 254 -5.34 19.24 5.79
CA VAL A 254 -5.02 19.78 4.46
C VAL A 254 -3.83 20.75 4.52
N GLU A 255 -3.75 21.58 5.56
CA GLU A 255 -2.70 22.59 5.69
C GLU A 255 -1.34 21.95 5.96
N ILE A 256 -1.28 20.97 6.86
CA ILE A 256 -0.05 20.20 7.12
C ILE A 256 0.41 19.47 5.86
N ILE A 257 -0.51 18.86 5.12
CA ILE A 257 -0.19 18.19 3.85
C ILE A 257 0.37 19.20 2.85
N LYS A 258 -0.28 20.36 2.69
CA LYS A 258 0.16 21.41 1.77
C LYS A 258 1.54 21.95 2.12
N GLU A 259 1.84 22.11 3.41
CA GLU A 259 3.16 22.57 3.90
C GLU A 259 4.26 21.53 3.64
N ARG A 260 3.97 20.24 3.85
CA ARG A 260 5.02 19.20 3.99
C ARG A 260 5.14 18.22 2.84
N ALA A 261 4.16 18.18 1.93
CA ALA A 261 4.18 17.22 0.82
C ALA A 261 5.39 17.42 -0.11
N LYS A 262 6.19 16.37 -0.26
CA LYS A 262 7.37 16.30 -1.12
C LYS A 262 7.11 15.34 -2.28
N VAL A 263 6.20 15.73 -3.19
CA VAL A 263 5.82 14.93 -4.36
C VAL A 263 6.27 15.59 -5.66
N ARG A 264 6.90 14.81 -6.54
CA ARG A 264 7.34 15.27 -7.86
C ARG A 264 7.07 14.21 -8.93
N GLU A 265 6.69 14.63 -10.13
CA GLU A 265 6.74 13.77 -11.31
C GLU A 265 8.19 13.71 -11.78
N VAL A 266 8.70 12.49 -11.97
CA VAL A 266 10.13 12.22 -12.24
C VAL A 266 10.34 11.80 -13.69
N GLU A 267 9.28 11.36 -14.37
CA GLU A 267 9.26 11.04 -15.80
C GLU A 267 7.82 11.17 -16.34
N PRO A 268 7.56 12.01 -17.35
CA PRO A 268 6.32 11.98 -18.11
C PRO A 268 6.22 10.77 -19.06
#